data_AF-A0A0M3I395-F1
#
_entry.id   AF-A0A0M3I395-F1
#
_cell.length_a   1.000
_cell.length_b   1.000
_cell.length_c   1.000
_cell.angle_alpha   90.00
_cell.angle_beta   90.00
_cell.angle_gamma   90.00
#
_symmetry.space_group_name_H-M   'P 1'
#
loop_
_entity.id
_entity.type
_entity.pdbx_description
1 polymer ?
#
loop_
_entity_poly.entity_id
_entity_poly.type
_entity_poly.pdbx_seq_one_letter_code
_entity_poly.pdbx_strand_id
1 'polypeptide(L)'
;MIAFIFLSKILGSSEPLLHEVIQIAVLFLELLSLAAIFKALIAEDERFLLPFMIFQVLGLIVSSFFLVIVTIALIDTDSFAATMIRDQVVISKESAKEELNAIDPAEDEEFLVRITAVFAIATIAFAIAITVWWMWVVGRCYFYFRDLNVERAKRSISLSFKAATMVP
;
A
#
# COMPACT_ATOMS: atom_id res chain seq x y z
N MET A 1 0.24 -1.81 -4.00
CA MET A 1 0.55 -1.81 -5.46
C MET A 1 1.45 -0.67 -5.96
N ILE A 2 0.98 0.56 -6.30
CA ILE A 2 1.84 1.59 -6.97
C ILE A 2 3.01 2.07 -6.10
N ALA A 3 2.76 2.38 -4.83
CA ALA A 3 3.82 2.79 -3.91
C ALA A 3 4.87 1.70 -3.71
N PHE A 4 4.45 0.43 -3.68
CA PHE A 4 5.33 -0.73 -3.47
C PHE A 4 6.10 -1.14 -4.74
N ILE A 5 5.53 -0.98 -5.94
CA ILE A 5 6.22 -1.17 -7.24
C ILE A 5 7.31 -0.11 -7.42
N PHE A 6 7.06 1.13 -6.97
CA PHE A 6 8.09 2.15 -6.91
C PHE A 6 9.13 1.83 -5.82
N LEU A 7 8.70 1.42 -4.64
CA LEU A 7 9.56 0.99 -3.53
C LEU A 7 10.49 -0.17 -3.89
N SER A 8 9.99 -1.12 -4.70
CA SER A 8 10.71 -2.29 -5.15
C SER A 8 11.71 -1.92 -6.26
N LYS A 9 11.37 -0.94 -7.11
CA LYS A 9 12.37 -0.29 -7.95
C LYS A 9 13.38 0.50 -7.12
N ILE A 10 12.97 1.08 -5.97
CA ILE A 10 13.78 1.90 -5.04
C ILE A 10 14.77 1.10 -4.18
N LEU A 11 14.43 -0.13 -3.83
CA LEU A 11 15.26 -1.00 -2.97
C LEU A 11 16.20 -1.94 -3.73
N GLY A 12 16.52 -1.63 -4.99
CA GLY A 12 17.43 -2.41 -5.83
C GLY A 12 18.86 -2.49 -5.28
N SER A 13 19.07 -3.27 -4.23
CA SER A 13 20.38 -3.70 -3.76
C SER A 13 20.65 -5.10 -4.31
N SER A 14 21.78 -5.24 -5.01
CA SER A 14 22.71 -6.37 -5.23
C SER A 14 22.31 -7.86 -5.13
N GLU A 15 21.14 -8.26 -4.64
CA GLU A 15 20.64 -9.65 -4.62
C GLU A 15 19.26 -9.74 -5.30
N PRO A 16 19.22 -9.93 -6.63
CA PRO A 16 17.99 -9.82 -7.42
C PRO A 16 16.92 -10.84 -6.98
N LEU A 17 17.32 -12.03 -6.53
CA LEU A 17 16.40 -13.10 -6.15
C LEU A 17 15.63 -12.81 -4.85
N LEU A 18 16.28 -12.27 -3.82
CA LEU A 18 15.63 -12.05 -2.53
C LEU A 18 14.58 -10.94 -2.62
N HIS A 19 14.88 -9.91 -3.40
CA HIS A 19 13.96 -8.82 -3.69
C HIS A 19 12.72 -9.30 -4.47
N GLU A 20 12.90 -10.09 -5.52
CA GLU A 20 11.81 -10.69 -6.28
C GLU A 20 10.91 -11.60 -5.42
N VAL A 21 11.51 -12.41 -4.54
CA VAL A 21 10.77 -13.28 -3.62
C VAL A 21 9.92 -12.46 -2.64
N ILE A 22 10.48 -11.38 -2.07
CA ILE A 22 9.71 -10.47 -1.20
C ILE A 22 8.56 -9.84 -1.96
N GLN A 23 8.79 -9.41 -3.21
CA GLN A 23 7.76 -8.82 -4.05
C GLN A 23 6.62 -9.81 -4.33
N ILE A 24 6.95 -11.06 -4.68
CA ILE A 24 5.96 -12.12 -4.89
C ILE A 24 5.19 -12.42 -3.60
N ALA A 25 5.87 -12.47 -2.45
CA ALA A 25 5.23 -12.71 -1.16
C ALA A 25 4.22 -11.61 -0.80
N VAL A 26 4.58 -10.34 -1.04
CA VAL A 26 3.69 -9.20 -0.80
C VAL A 26 2.50 -9.22 -1.76
N LEU A 27 2.72 -9.53 -3.04
CA LEU A 27 1.65 -9.71 -4.04
C LEU A 27 0.67 -10.82 -3.63
N PHE A 28 1.19 -11.93 -3.12
CA PHE A 28 0.36 -13.03 -2.65
C PHE A 28 -0.46 -12.63 -1.41
N LEU A 29 0.13 -11.88 -0.50
CA LEU A 29 -0.55 -11.36 0.69
C LEU A 29 -1.63 -10.34 0.31
N GLU A 30 -1.37 -9.47 -0.67
CA GLU A 30 -2.38 -8.58 -1.26
C GLU A 30 -3.54 -9.39 -1.85
N LEU A 31 -3.26 -10.42 -2.66
CA LEU A 31 -4.28 -11.27 -3.26
C LEU A 31 -5.14 -11.97 -2.19
N LEU A 32 -4.53 -12.51 -1.14
CA LEU A 32 -5.23 -13.11 -0.01
C LEU A 32 -6.12 -12.10 0.72
N SER A 33 -5.62 -10.88 0.95
CA SER A 33 -6.37 -9.82 1.61
C SER A 33 -7.59 -9.39 0.78
N LEU A 34 -7.45 -9.37 -0.54
CA LEU A 34 -8.50 -8.99 -1.48
C LEU A 34 -9.55 -10.11 -1.60
N ALA A 35 -9.11 -11.36 -1.61
CA ALA A 35 -10.00 -12.53 -1.50
C ALA A 35 -10.77 -12.53 -0.16
N ALA A 36 -10.14 -12.10 0.94
CA ALA A 36 -10.81 -11.97 2.23
C ALA A 36 -11.91 -10.89 2.21
N ILE A 37 -11.70 -9.76 1.52
CA ILE A 37 -12.75 -8.75 1.32
C ILE A 37 -13.95 -9.35 0.56
N PHE A 38 -13.71 -10.04 -0.55
CA PHE A 38 -14.80 -10.69 -1.30
C PHE A 38 -15.54 -11.72 -0.45
N LYS A 39 -14.80 -12.51 0.34
CA LYS A 39 -15.40 -13.44 1.29
C LYS A 39 -16.21 -12.73 2.37
N ALA A 40 -15.74 -11.58 2.88
CA ALA A 40 -16.46 -10.76 3.84
C ALA A 40 -17.79 -10.24 3.28
N LEU A 41 -17.78 -9.80 2.01
CA LEU A 41 -18.97 -9.34 1.30
C LEU A 41 -20.00 -10.46 1.10
N ILE A 42 -19.55 -11.67 0.74
CA ILE A 42 -20.42 -12.83 0.52
C ILE A 42 -20.97 -13.37 1.84
N ALA A 43 -20.13 -13.47 2.87
CA ALA A 43 -20.50 -14.02 4.18
C ALA A 43 -21.18 -13.00 5.10
N GLU A 44 -21.20 -11.71 4.71
CA GLU A 44 -21.67 -10.58 5.52
C GLU A 44 -21.03 -10.57 6.94
N ASP A 45 -19.77 -10.98 7.03
CA ASP A 45 -19.02 -11.09 8.28
C ASP A 45 -17.90 -10.04 8.32
N GLU A 46 -17.99 -9.15 9.29
CA GLU A 46 -17.08 -8.04 9.50
C GLU A 46 -15.65 -8.47 9.84
N ARG A 47 -15.44 -9.69 10.37
CA ARG A 47 -14.13 -10.16 10.84
C ARG A 47 -13.15 -10.36 9.68
N PHE A 48 -13.65 -10.72 8.50
CA PHE A 48 -12.81 -10.91 7.32
C PHE A 48 -12.29 -9.59 6.73
N LEU A 49 -12.83 -8.43 7.15
CA LEU A 49 -12.34 -7.11 6.73
C LEU A 49 -11.13 -6.64 7.56
N LEU A 50 -10.94 -7.16 8.78
CA LEU A 50 -9.87 -6.74 9.69
C LEU A 50 -8.46 -6.99 9.13
N PRO A 51 -8.12 -8.18 8.58
CA PRO A 51 -6.79 -8.43 8.03
C PRO A 51 -6.41 -7.44 6.93
N PHE A 52 -7.37 -7.08 6.07
CA PHE A 52 -7.16 -6.08 5.03
C PHE A 52 -6.91 -4.69 5.62
N MET A 53 -7.69 -4.26 6.62
CA MET A 53 -7.47 -2.97 7.26
C MET A 53 -6.10 -2.89 7.95
N ILE A 54 -5.68 -3.94 8.65
CA ILE A 54 -4.35 -4.00 9.30
C ILE A 54 -3.25 -3.91 8.25
N PHE A 55 -3.36 -4.67 7.16
CA PHE A 55 -2.41 -4.63 6.05
C PHE A 55 -2.30 -3.21 5.45
N GLN A 56 -3.44 -2.55 5.24
CA GLN A 56 -3.46 -1.21 4.68
C GLN A 56 -2.84 -0.15 5.61
N VAL A 57 -3.04 -0.28 6.92
CA VAL A 57 -2.40 0.59 7.94
C VAL A 57 -0.88 0.41 7.92
N LEU A 58 -0.38 -0.84 7.87
CA LEU A 58 1.05 -1.10 7.74
C LEU A 58 1.62 -0.47 6.46
N GLY A 59 0.90 -0.61 5.34
CA GLY A 59 1.26 0.04 4.08
C GLY A 59 1.35 1.56 4.17
N LEU A 60 0.45 2.21 4.92
CA LEU A 60 0.52 3.65 5.16
C LEU A 60 1.72 4.08 5.98
N ILE A 61 2.05 3.32 7.03
CA ILE A 61 3.22 3.60 7.88
C ILE A 61 4.48 3.57 7.03
N VAL A 62 4.65 2.51 6.23
CA VAL A 62 5.79 2.36 5.32
C VAL A 62 5.79 3.51 4.29
N SER A 63 4.68 3.79 3.62
CA SER A 63 4.60 4.85 2.61
C SER A 63 4.91 6.24 3.18
N SER A 64 4.46 6.52 4.41
CA SER A 64 4.71 7.80 5.09
C SER A 64 6.19 7.94 5.47
N PHE A 65 6.82 6.87 5.96
CA PHE A 65 8.25 6.85 6.24
C PHE A 65 9.08 7.11 4.97
N PHE A 66 8.72 6.48 3.86
CA PHE A 66 9.37 6.72 2.57
C PHE A 66 9.17 8.14 2.06
N LEU A 67 7.97 8.71 2.22
CA LEU A 67 7.72 10.10 1.83
C LEU A 67 8.66 11.06 2.56
N VAL A 68 8.90 10.83 3.87
CA VAL A 68 9.86 11.62 4.65
C VAL A 68 11.28 11.47 4.09
N ILE A 69 11.73 10.25 3.80
CA ILE A 69 13.07 9.99 3.24
C ILE A 69 13.25 10.71 1.89
N VAL A 70 12.31 10.58 0.97
CA VAL A 70 12.40 11.20 -0.36
C VAL A 70 12.34 12.73 -0.25
N THR A 71 11.56 13.27 0.71
CA THR A 71 11.52 14.71 0.96
C THR A 71 12.84 15.23 1.50
N ILE A 72 13.53 14.47 2.37
CA ILE A 72 14.88 14.81 2.85
C ILE A 72 15.87 14.81 1.68
N ALA A 73 15.82 13.81 0.81
CA ALA A 73 16.68 13.74 -0.38
C ALA A 73 16.46 14.91 -1.36
N LEU A 74 15.26 15.48 -1.41
CA LEU A 74 14.95 16.65 -2.23
C LEU A 74 15.58 17.94 -1.67
N ILE A 75 15.66 18.06 -0.34
CA ILE A 75 16.18 19.25 0.35
C ILE A 75 17.71 19.21 0.46
N ASP A 76 18.27 18.04 0.74
CA ASP A 76 19.71 17.82 0.88
C ASP A 76 20.18 16.70 -0.06
N THR A 77 20.77 17.12 -1.18
CA THR A 77 21.25 16.25 -2.26
C THR A 77 22.53 15.48 -1.92
N ASP A 78 23.17 15.76 -0.79
CA ASP A 78 24.34 15.00 -0.29
C ASP A 78 24.00 14.11 0.92
N SER A 79 22.72 14.08 1.32
CA SER A 79 22.23 13.16 2.35
C SER A 79 22.28 11.70 1.88
N PHE A 80 22.36 10.76 2.84
CA PHE A 80 22.30 9.31 2.57
C PHE A 80 21.08 8.90 1.71
N ALA A 81 19.96 9.62 1.87
CA ALA A 81 18.75 9.42 1.09
C ALA A 81 18.92 9.84 -0.39
N ALA A 82 19.66 10.93 -0.64
CA ALA A 82 19.99 11.37 -1.99
C ALA A 82 21.03 10.46 -2.66
N THR A 83 21.98 9.88 -1.91
CA THR A 83 22.87 8.84 -2.43
C THR A 83 22.09 7.60 -2.87
N MET A 84 21.09 7.18 -2.08
CA MET A 84 20.18 6.09 -2.45
C MET A 84 19.43 6.37 -3.76
N ILE A 85 18.93 7.60 -3.95
CA ILE A 85 18.25 7.99 -5.21
C ILE A 85 19.24 8.13 -6.36
N ARG A 86 20.45 8.65 -6.13
CA ARG A 86 21.52 8.78 -7.14
C ARG A 86 21.92 7.41 -7.68
N ASP A 87 22.18 6.42 -6.83
CA ASP A 87 22.52 5.06 -7.26
C ASP A 87 21.44 4.45 -8.17
N GLN A 88 20.17 4.81 -7.95
CA GLN A 88 19.07 4.37 -8.81
C GLN A 88 19.05 5.03 -10.18
N VAL A 89 19.25 6.34 -10.21
CA VAL A 89 19.28 7.12 -11.43
C VAL A 89 20.49 6.70 -12.26
N VAL A 90 21.62 6.37 -11.61
CA VAL A 90 22.83 5.84 -12.25
C VAL A 90 22.60 4.43 -12.82
N ILE A 91 21.92 3.52 -12.11
CA ILE A 91 21.52 2.20 -12.65
C ILE A 91 20.60 2.36 -13.86
N SER A 92 19.65 3.32 -13.81
CA SER A 92 18.79 3.65 -14.95
C SER A 92 19.59 4.29 -16.09
N LYS A 93 20.60 5.11 -15.80
CA LYS A 93 21.52 5.70 -16.78
C LYS A 93 22.41 4.64 -17.42
N GLU A 94 22.86 3.61 -16.71
CA GLU A 94 23.65 2.53 -17.30
C GLU A 94 22.83 1.74 -18.34
N SER A 95 21.52 1.61 -18.12
CA SER A 95 20.56 1.09 -19.12
C SER A 95 20.12 2.09 -20.20
N ALA A 96 20.33 3.41 -19.98
CA ALA A 96 19.91 4.49 -20.89
C ALA A 96 21.09 5.20 -21.59
N LYS A 97 22.34 4.81 -21.29
CA LYS A 97 23.57 5.40 -21.84
C LYS A 97 23.76 5.10 -23.33
N GLU A 98 22.86 4.32 -23.92
CA GLU A 98 22.84 4.06 -25.35
C GLU A 98 22.16 5.18 -26.16
N GLU A 99 21.43 6.13 -25.53
CA GLU A 99 20.66 7.15 -26.27
C GLU A 99 20.96 8.64 -26.02
N LEU A 100 21.63 9.05 -24.94
CA LEU A 100 21.89 10.48 -24.68
C LEU A 100 23.38 10.84 -24.58
N ASN A 101 24.01 11.05 -25.74
CA ASN A 101 25.26 11.79 -25.89
C ASN A 101 24.95 13.25 -26.26
N ALA A 102 24.64 14.10 -25.27
CA ALA A 102 24.73 15.54 -25.43
C ALA A 102 24.59 16.23 -24.06
N ILE A 103 25.62 17.01 -23.70
CA ILE A 103 25.62 18.08 -22.67
C ILE A 103 26.07 17.62 -21.26
N ASP A 104 26.71 18.57 -20.55
CA ASP A 104 27.53 18.44 -19.34
C ASP A 104 27.00 17.42 -18.31
N PRO A 105 27.77 16.38 -17.95
CA PRO A 105 27.27 15.23 -17.19
C PRO A 105 26.93 15.54 -15.72
N ALA A 106 27.47 16.63 -15.15
CA ALA A 106 27.32 16.94 -13.72
C ALA A 106 26.04 17.71 -13.38
N GLU A 107 25.64 18.69 -14.21
CA GLU A 107 24.40 19.45 -13.98
C GLU A 107 23.14 18.63 -14.36
N ASP A 108 23.26 17.76 -15.37
CA ASP A 108 22.16 16.94 -15.85
C ASP A 108 21.75 15.85 -14.82
N GLU A 109 22.71 15.33 -14.05
CA GLU A 109 22.44 14.33 -13.00
C GLU A 109 21.69 14.91 -11.81
N GLU A 110 22.07 16.10 -11.35
CA GLU A 110 21.39 16.75 -10.23
C GLU A 110 19.95 17.14 -10.61
N PHE A 111 19.74 17.61 -11.84
CA PHE A 111 18.42 17.95 -12.35
C PHE A 111 17.52 16.71 -12.51
N LEU A 112 18.05 15.61 -13.07
CA LEU A 112 17.35 14.32 -13.17
C LEU A 112 16.95 13.77 -11.79
N VAL A 113 17.85 13.82 -10.81
CA VAL A 113 17.58 13.36 -9.43
C VAL A 113 16.48 14.20 -8.77
N ARG A 114 16.47 15.51 -8.97
CA ARG A 114 15.40 16.38 -8.43
C ARG A 114 14.04 16.09 -9.07
N ILE A 115 14.00 15.91 -10.40
CA ILE A 115 12.74 15.58 -11.10
C ILE A 115 12.20 14.23 -10.65
N THR A 116 13.06 13.20 -10.54
CA THR A 116 12.64 11.87 -10.08
C THR A 116 12.16 11.90 -8.64
N ALA A 117 12.83 12.66 -7.76
CA ALA A 117 12.39 12.86 -6.38
C ALA A 117 11.01 13.55 -6.30
N VAL A 118 10.78 14.61 -7.09
CA VAL A 118 9.45 15.29 -7.15
C VAL A 118 8.37 14.34 -7.64
N PHE A 119 8.65 13.58 -8.70
CA PHE A 119 7.70 12.59 -9.24
C PHE A 119 7.40 11.47 -8.22
N ALA A 120 8.43 10.99 -7.51
CA ALA A 120 8.27 10.02 -6.44
C ALA A 120 7.40 10.55 -5.30
N ILE A 121 7.63 11.79 -4.85
CA ILE A 121 6.80 12.44 -3.81
C ILE A 121 5.34 12.52 -4.27
N ALA A 122 5.08 13.01 -5.48
CA ALA A 122 3.73 13.12 -6.02
C ALA A 122 3.02 11.75 -6.08
N THR A 123 3.74 10.72 -6.54
CA THR A 123 3.22 9.36 -6.65
C THR A 123 2.93 8.74 -5.29
N ILE A 124 3.82 8.91 -4.32
CA ILE A 124 3.62 8.41 -2.95
C ILE A 124 2.45 9.14 -2.28
N ALA A 125 2.36 10.47 -2.42
CA ALA A 125 1.25 11.25 -1.87
C ALA A 125 -0.10 10.81 -2.45
N PHE A 126 -0.16 10.58 -3.77
CA PHE A 126 -1.36 10.07 -4.43
C PHE A 126 -1.72 8.66 -3.96
N ALA A 127 -0.73 7.78 -3.78
CA ALA A 127 -0.94 6.43 -3.26
C ALA A 127 -1.47 6.42 -1.82
N ILE A 128 -0.98 7.34 -0.97
CA ILE A 128 -1.49 7.55 0.38
C ILE A 128 -2.95 8.01 0.32
N ALA A 129 -3.29 8.98 -0.55
CA ALA A 129 -4.66 9.48 -0.69
C ALA A 129 -5.64 8.37 -1.10
N ILE A 130 -5.29 7.57 -2.13
CA ILE A 130 -6.10 6.42 -2.55
C ILE A 130 -6.26 5.41 -1.40
N THR A 131 -5.17 5.15 -0.68
CA THR A 131 -5.18 4.21 0.43
C THR A 131 -6.13 4.65 1.55
N VAL A 132 -6.06 5.92 1.95
CA VAL A 132 -6.96 6.48 2.97
C VAL A 132 -8.40 6.42 2.50
N TRP A 133 -8.67 6.72 1.23
CA TRP A 133 -10.00 6.60 0.64
C TRP A 133 -10.52 5.16 0.69
N TRP A 134 -9.70 4.17 0.35
CA TRP A 134 -10.12 2.76 0.43
C TRP A 134 -10.36 2.34 1.89
N MET A 135 -9.50 2.72 2.84
CA MET A 135 -9.76 2.43 4.25
C MET A 135 -11.08 3.03 4.73
N TRP A 136 -11.43 4.23 4.27
CA TRP A 136 -12.73 4.82 4.57
C TRP A 136 -13.90 3.96 4.07
N VAL A 137 -13.84 3.51 2.81
CA VAL A 137 -14.89 2.65 2.22
C VAL A 137 -15.00 1.32 2.97
N VAL A 138 -13.88 0.63 3.23
CA VAL A 138 -13.90 -0.64 3.99
C VAL A 138 -14.39 -0.42 5.42
N GLY A 139 -14.01 0.68 6.06
CA GLY A 139 -14.49 1.05 7.39
C GLY A 139 -16.00 1.22 7.43
N ARG A 140 -16.60 1.85 6.40
CA ARG A 140 -18.06 1.95 6.28
C ARG A 140 -18.72 0.58 6.10
N CYS A 141 -18.14 -0.31 5.31
CA CYS A 141 -18.64 -1.69 5.17
C CYS A 141 -18.54 -2.47 6.48
N TYR A 142 -17.45 -2.30 7.23
CA TYR A 142 -17.26 -2.93 8.53
C TYR A 142 -18.35 -2.50 9.52
N PHE A 143 -18.61 -1.19 9.64
CA PHE A 143 -19.68 -0.69 10.51
C PHE A 143 -21.06 -1.17 10.06
N TYR A 144 -21.30 -1.19 8.75
CA TYR A 144 -22.56 -1.68 8.19
C TYR A 144 -22.83 -3.15 8.55
N PHE A 145 -21.86 -4.06 8.32
CA PHE A 145 -22.03 -5.48 8.66
C PHE A 145 -22.17 -5.70 10.15
N ARG A 146 -21.39 -4.98 10.96
CA ARG A 146 -21.50 -5.05 12.42
C ARG A 146 -22.88 -4.66 12.90
N ASP A 147 -23.42 -3.54 12.42
CA ASP A 147 -24.74 -3.06 12.85
C ASP A 147 -25.85 -4.01 12.37
N LEU A 148 -25.73 -4.56 11.16
CA LEU A 148 -26.65 -5.57 10.61
C LEU A 148 -26.65 -6.87 11.42
N ASN A 149 -25.47 -7.36 11.83
CA ASN A 149 -25.33 -8.56 12.65
C ASN A 149 -25.86 -8.34 14.07
N VAL A 150 -25.68 -7.15 14.64
CA VAL A 150 -26.28 -6.77 15.94
C VAL A 150 -27.82 -6.74 15.85
N GLU A 151 -28.39 -6.19 14.77
CA GLU A 151 -29.85 -6.20 14.58
C GLU A 151 -30.42 -7.60 14.37
N ARG A 152 -29.75 -8.45 13.59
CA ARG A 152 -30.14 -9.86 13.40
C ARG A 152 -30.14 -10.60 14.73
N ALA A 153 -29.12 -10.40 15.56
CA ALA A 153 -29.03 -10.99 16.88
C ALA A 153 -30.18 -10.52 17.82
N LYS A 154 -30.57 -9.24 17.76
CA LYS A 154 -31.72 -8.74 18.53
C LYS A 154 -33.04 -9.38 18.08
N ARG A 155 -33.26 -9.52 16.76
CA ARG A 155 -34.47 -10.15 16.20
C ARG A 155 -34.57 -11.64 16.52
N SER A 156 -33.47 -12.39 16.45
CA SER A 156 -33.47 -13.83 16.75
C SER A 156 -33.84 -14.13 18.21
N ILE A 157 -33.43 -13.27 19.14
CA ILE A 157 -33.80 -13.38 20.57
C ILE A 157 -35.31 -13.15 20.77
N SER A 158 -35.90 -12.17 20.07
CA SER A 158 -37.34 -11.89 20.18
C SER A 158 -38.26 -13.00 19.66
N LEU A 159 -37.77 -13.84 18.74
CA LEU A 159 -38.53 -14.95 18.16
C LEU A 159 -38.38 -16.27 18.95
N SER A 160 -37.51 -16.30 19.98
CA SER A 160 -37.30 -17.46 20.86
C SER A 160 -38.35 -17.55 21.99
N PHE A 161 -39.56 -17.01 21.77
CA PHE A 161 -40.68 -17.34 22.65
C PHE A 161 -41.06 -18.80 22.41
N LYS A 162 -40.67 -19.65 23.37
CA LYS A 162 -41.14 -21.03 23.52
C LYS A 162 -42.62 -21.08 23.16
N ALA A 163 -42.96 -21.83 22.10
CA ALA A 163 -44.29 -22.37 21.94
C ALA A 163 -44.55 -23.24 23.17
N ALA A 164 -45.19 -22.68 24.19
CA ALA A 164 -45.68 -23.43 25.33
C ALA A 164 -46.68 -24.43 24.77
N THR A 165 -46.26 -25.68 24.68
CA THR A 165 -47.12 -26.82 24.44
C THR A 165 -48.21 -26.81 25.51
N MET A 166 -49.41 -26.30 25.16
CA MET A 166 -50.61 -26.64 25.92
C MET A 166 -50.86 -28.12 25.64
N VAL A 167 -50.43 -28.95 26.59
CA VAL A 167 -50.83 -30.36 26.64
C VAL A 167 -52.28 -30.38 27.16
N PRO A 168 -53.20 -31.10 26.49
CA PRO A 168 -54.65 -31.04 26.71
C PRO A 168 -55.11 -31.53 28.09
#